data_AF-A0A1B6CX05-F1
#
_entry.id   AF-A0A1B6CX05-F1
#
_cell.length_a   1.000
_cell.length_b   1.000
_cell.length_c   1.000
_cell.angle_alpha   90.00
_cell.angle_beta   90.00
_cell.angle_gamma   90.00
#
_symmetry.space_group_name_H-M   'P 1'
#
loop_
_entity.id
_entity.type
_entity.pdbx_description
1 polymer ?
#
loop_
_entity_poly.entity_id
_entity_poly.type
_entity_poly.pdbx_seq_one_letter_code
_entity_poly.pdbx_strand_id
1 'polypeptide(L)'
;GYYSQGMKKQKIEPILYMTEWFLCVFTRTLPWSSILRVWDLFLCEGVKILFKVALVLMKLSLGDKSVSILRKKYPSMYETLEALRNPPVHILEEDFLVREMFRLKLTDEDFRNEHLRQTTLRRASNARL
;
A
#
# COMPACT_ATOMS: atom_id res chain seq x y z
N GLY A 1 -36.21 -15.62 -12.49
CA GLY A 1 -36.15 -15.33 -11.04
C GLY A 1 -34.72 -15.01 -10.64
N TYR A 2 -34.49 -13.76 -10.24
CA TYR A 2 -33.57 -13.29 -9.19
C TYR A 2 -32.07 -13.71 -9.08
N TYR A 3 -31.43 -14.37 -10.06
CA TYR A 3 -30.00 -14.76 -9.89
C TYR A 3 -28.96 -13.92 -10.65
N SER A 4 -29.35 -12.97 -11.51
CA SER A 4 -28.38 -12.21 -12.33
C SER A 4 -28.16 -10.75 -11.91
N GLN A 5 -28.69 -10.32 -10.76
CA GLN A 5 -28.44 -8.98 -10.18
C GLN A 5 -27.39 -8.95 -9.06
N GLY A 6 -26.55 -9.99 -8.95
CA GLY A 6 -25.46 -10.07 -7.96
C GLY A 6 -24.14 -9.43 -8.40
N MET A 7 -23.93 -9.16 -9.69
CA MET A 7 -22.71 -8.50 -10.19
C MET A 7 -22.82 -6.97 -10.14
N LYS A 8 -23.41 -6.44 -9.07
CA LYS A 8 -23.24 -5.04 -8.70
C LYS A 8 -21.79 -4.87 -8.25
N LYS A 9 -20.93 -4.53 -9.21
CA LYS A 9 -19.74 -3.68 -9.02
C LYS A 9 -19.07 -3.90 -7.67
N GLN A 10 -18.30 -4.98 -7.54
CA GLN A 10 -17.27 -5.08 -6.50
C GLN A 10 -16.19 -4.03 -6.78
N LYS A 11 -16.52 -2.76 -6.50
CA LYS A 11 -15.56 -1.73 -6.14
C LYS A 11 -15.29 -1.91 -4.64
N ILE A 12 -14.70 -3.04 -4.25
CA ILE A 12 -13.98 -3.02 -2.97
C ILE A 12 -12.80 -2.12 -3.29
N GLU A 13 -12.95 -0.83 -3.01
CA GLU A 13 -11.97 0.15 -3.40
C GLU A 13 -10.65 -0.23 -2.70
N PRO A 14 -9.53 -0.36 -3.43
CA PRO A 14 -8.20 -0.57 -2.85
C PRO A 14 -7.86 0.41 -1.72
N ILE A 15 -8.58 1.54 -1.69
CA ILE A 15 -8.58 2.50 -0.59
C ILE A 15 -8.86 1.85 0.76
N LEU A 16 -9.72 0.82 0.87
CA LEU A 16 -10.11 0.26 2.16
C LEU A 16 -8.93 -0.45 2.84
N TYR A 17 -8.18 -1.25 2.09
CA TYR A 17 -6.99 -1.94 2.61
C TYR A 17 -5.85 -0.97 2.90
N MET A 18 -5.61 0.00 2.01
CA MET A 18 -4.64 1.04 2.30
C MET A 18 -5.05 1.85 3.54
N THR A 19 -6.33 2.16 3.68
CA THR A 19 -6.87 2.87 4.86
C THR A 19 -6.65 2.05 6.13
N GLU A 20 -6.92 0.74 6.13
CA GLU A 20 -6.64 -0.12 7.28
C GLU A 20 -5.15 -0.11 7.66
N TRP A 21 -4.25 -0.21 6.68
CA TRP A 21 -2.81 -0.16 6.92
C TRP A 21 -2.37 1.15 7.60
N PHE A 22 -2.85 2.30 7.11
CA PHE A 22 -2.47 3.59 7.67
C PHE A 22 -3.16 3.89 9.02
N LEU A 23 -4.44 3.53 9.18
CA LEU A 23 -5.17 3.74 10.43
C LEU A 23 -4.65 2.84 11.56
N CYS A 24 -4.36 1.58 11.24
CA CYS A 24 -3.86 0.62 12.22
C CYS A 24 -2.33 0.55 12.26
N VAL A 25 -1.62 1.41 11.53
CA VAL A 25 -0.15 1.47 11.47
C VAL A 25 0.45 0.07 11.28
N PHE A 26 -0.12 -0.68 10.34
CA PHE A 26 0.23 -2.06 9.98
C PHE A 26 0.15 -3.13 11.10
N THR A 27 -0.40 -2.80 12.27
CA THR A 27 -0.50 -3.74 13.42
C THR A 27 -1.32 -5.00 13.14
N ARG A 28 -2.21 -4.94 12.15
CA ARG A 28 -3.08 -6.06 11.73
C ARG A 28 -2.48 -6.93 10.62
N THR A 29 -1.37 -6.49 10.01
CA THR A 29 -0.78 -7.14 8.83
C THR A 29 0.61 -7.69 9.13
N LEU A 30 1.42 -6.99 9.92
CA LEU A 30 2.79 -7.37 10.22
C LEU A 30 2.88 -8.23 11.50
N PRO A 31 3.82 -9.17 11.59
CA PRO A 31 4.22 -9.81 12.85
C PRO A 31 4.75 -8.79 13.86
N TRP A 32 4.65 -9.11 15.15
CA TRP A 32 5.04 -8.19 16.24
C TRP A 32 6.48 -7.67 16.12
N SER A 33 7.44 -8.53 15.80
CA SER A 33 8.84 -8.15 15.60
C SER A 33 9.00 -7.06 14.53
N SER A 34 8.39 -7.29 13.36
CA SER A 34 8.40 -6.35 12.24
C SER A 34 7.65 -5.05 12.52
N ILE A 35 6.56 -5.11 13.29
CA ILE A 35 5.83 -3.92 13.76
C ILE A 35 6.77 -3.03 14.57
N LEU A 36 7.47 -3.60 15.57
CA LEU A 36 8.38 -2.82 16.43
C LEU A 36 9.47 -2.13 15.62
N ARG A 37 10.09 -2.82 14.64
CA ARG A 37 11.10 -2.21 13.77
C ARG A 37 10.55 -1.10 12.89
N VAL A 38 9.36 -1.30 12.31
CA VAL A 38 8.68 -0.25 11.54
C VAL A 38 8.35 0.95 12.43
N TRP A 39 7.96 0.72 13.67
CA TRP A 39 7.64 1.76 14.64
C TRP A 39 8.88 2.54 15.08
N ASP A 40 10.00 1.87 15.36
CA ASP A 40 11.28 2.53 15.67
C ASP A 40 11.69 3.47 14.54
N LEU A 41 11.62 3.00 13.29
CA LEU A 41 11.90 3.80 12.11
C LEU A 41 10.88 4.93 11.98
N PHE A 42 9.59 4.66 12.15
CA PHE A 42 8.54 5.67 12.03
C PHE A 42 8.69 6.80 13.07
N LEU A 43 9.08 6.48 14.30
CA LEU A 43 9.31 7.48 15.34
C LEU A 43 10.56 8.33 15.07
N CYS A 44 11.58 7.77 14.40
CA CYS A 44 12.81 8.47 14.06
C CYS A 44 12.68 9.30 12.75
N GLU A 45 12.10 8.72 11.71
CA GLU A 45 12.05 9.26 10.34
C GLU A 45 10.68 9.85 9.97
N GLY A 46 9.62 9.51 10.69
CA GLY A 46 8.26 10.00 10.46
C GLY A 46 7.44 9.17 9.46
N VAL A 47 6.32 9.75 9.02
CA VAL A 47 5.26 9.08 8.23
C VAL A 47 5.73 8.47 6.91
N LYS A 48 6.85 8.94 6.35
CA LYS A 48 7.46 8.38 5.12
C LYS A 48 7.74 6.88 5.25
N ILE A 49 8.02 6.41 6.46
CA ILE A 49 8.25 4.98 6.75
C ILE A 49 6.98 4.16 6.47
N LEU A 50 5.82 4.64 6.89
CA LEU A 50 4.54 3.95 6.65
C LEU A 50 4.25 3.81 5.15
N PHE A 51 4.56 4.85 4.37
CA PHE A 51 4.45 4.78 2.92
C PHE A 51 5.45 3.80 2.29
N LYS A 52 6.70 3.78 2.75
CA LYS A 52 7.70 2.81 2.28
C LYS A 52 7.23 1.37 2.55
N VAL A 53 6.70 1.08 3.73
CA VAL A 53 6.14 -0.24 4.08
C VAL A 53 4.99 -0.60 3.13
N ALA A 54 4.01 0.30 2.94
CA ALA A 54 2.90 0.07 2.01
C ALA A 54 3.40 -0.28 0.59
N LEU A 55 4.38 0.47 0.09
CA LEU A 55 4.94 0.27 -1.25
C LEU A 55 5.71 -1.05 -1.37
N VAL A 56 6.46 -1.45 -0.34
CA VAL A 56 7.15 -2.74 -0.31
C VAL A 56 6.13 -3.88 -0.31
N LEU A 57 5.11 -3.83 0.57
CA LEU A 57 4.06 -4.85 0.61
C LEU A 57 3.32 -4.94 -0.72
N MET A 58 2.96 -3.81 -1.33
CA MET A 58 2.36 -3.78 -2.66
C MET A 58 3.29 -4.37 -3.73
N LYS A 59 4.55 -3.94 -3.76
CA LYS A 59 5.52 -4.41 -4.76
C LYS A 59 5.73 -5.93 -4.67
N LEU A 60 5.77 -6.49 -3.46
CA LEU A 60 6.06 -7.90 -3.24
C LEU A 60 4.82 -8.79 -3.40
N SER A 61 3.66 -8.36 -2.90
CA SER A 61 2.40 -9.08 -3.09
C SER A 61 1.94 -9.08 -4.55
N LEU A 62 2.24 -8.01 -5.30
CA LEU A 62 1.87 -7.89 -6.71
C LEU A 62 2.98 -8.36 -7.66
N GLY A 63 4.21 -8.49 -7.17
CA GLY A 63 5.41 -8.92 -7.90
C GLY A 63 5.98 -7.85 -8.82
N ASP A 64 7.28 -7.98 -9.18
CA ASP A 64 8.07 -7.08 -10.04
C ASP A 64 7.63 -7.07 -11.52
N LYS A 65 6.43 -7.56 -11.81
CA LYS A 65 5.91 -7.67 -13.16
C LYS A 65 5.20 -6.36 -13.47
N SER A 66 5.92 -5.48 -14.18
CA SER A 66 5.41 -4.30 -14.87
C SER A 66 3.91 -4.35 -15.08
N VAL A 67 3.23 -3.25 -14.75
CA VAL A 67 1.78 -2.98 -14.83
C VAL A 67 1.06 -3.61 -16.05
N SER A 68 1.77 -3.91 -17.14
CA SER A 68 1.30 -4.65 -18.31
C SER A 68 0.99 -6.15 -18.12
N ILE A 69 1.66 -6.89 -17.22
CA ILE A 69 1.40 -8.33 -16.96
C ILE A 69 0.32 -8.52 -15.88
N LEU A 70 0.18 -7.57 -14.94
CA LEU A 70 -0.86 -7.60 -13.89
C LEU A 70 -2.27 -7.72 -14.49
N ARG A 71 -2.51 -7.03 -15.61
CA ARG A 71 -3.78 -7.11 -16.36
C ARG A 71 -4.07 -8.50 -16.95
N LYS A 72 -3.05 -9.37 -17.06
CA LYS A 72 -3.14 -10.71 -17.65
C LYS A 72 -3.12 -11.83 -16.61
N LYS A 73 -2.53 -11.60 -15.43
CA LYS A 73 -2.42 -12.60 -14.33
C LYS A 73 -3.50 -12.45 -13.26
N TYR A 74 -3.97 -11.23 -12.99
CA TYR A 74 -5.02 -10.93 -12.01
C TYR A 74 -6.13 -10.12 -12.69
N PRO A 75 -6.96 -10.76 -13.52
CA PRO A 75 -8.00 -10.07 -14.29
C PRO A 75 -9.05 -9.36 -13.42
N SER A 76 -9.18 -9.74 -12.14
CA SER A 76 -10.12 -9.09 -11.22
C SER A 76 -9.43 -8.34 -10.07
N MET A 77 -10.02 -7.20 -9.70
CA MET A 77 -9.62 -6.39 -8.55
C MET A 77 -9.63 -7.21 -7.25
N TYR A 78 -10.51 -8.21 -7.15
CA TYR A 78 -10.61 -9.09 -5.99
C TYR A 78 -9.35 -9.92 -5.75
N GLU A 79 -8.76 -10.50 -6.80
CA GLU A 79 -7.55 -11.33 -6.67
C GLU A 79 -6.32 -10.50 -6.28
N THR A 80 -6.26 -9.24 -6.74
CA THR A 80 -5.25 -8.26 -6.33
C THR A 80 -5.36 -7.96 -4.83
N LEU A 81 -6.59 -7.77 -4.34
CA LEU A 81 -6.85 -7.52 -2.92
C LEU A 81 -6.57 -8.75 -2.05
N GLU A 82 -6.89 -9.94 -2.54
CA GLU A 82 -6.62 -11.19 -1.84
C GLU A 82 -5.11 -11.44 -1.68
N ALA A 83 -4.31 -11.12 -2.70
CA ALA A 83 -2.84 -11.18 -2.64
C ALA A 83 -2.24 -10.15 -1.67
N LEU A 84 -2.85 -8.96 -1.55
CA LEU A 84 -2.43 -7.93 -0.58
C LEU A 84 -2.86 -8.25 0.85
N ARG A 85 -3.97 -8.99 1.02
CA ARG A 85 -4.48 -9.39 2.33
C ARG A 85 -3.67 -10.52 2.96
N ASN A 86 -3.15 -11.43 2.13
CA ASN A 86 -2.39 -12.59 2.57
C ASN A 86 -0.97 -12.59 1.98
N PRO A 87 -0.12 -11.61 2.34
CA PRO A 87 1.28 -11.59 1.94
C PRO A 87 2.01 -12.85 2.46
N PRO A 88 2.93 -13.44 1.67
CA PRO A 88 3.76 -14.55 2.14
C PRO A 88 4.52 -14.21 3.43
N VAL A 89 4.60 -15.15 4.38
CA VAL A 89 5.19 -14.87 5.71
C VAL A 89 6.63 -14.36 5.63
N HIS A 90 7.44 -14.87 4.69
CA HIS A 90 8.83 -14.44 4.51
C HIS A 90 9.00 -12.96 4.14
N ILE A 91 8.01 -12.35 3.46
CA ILE A 91 8.07 -10.91 3.14
C ILE A 91 7.70 -10.02 4.32
N LEU A 92 7.10 -10.61 5.36
CA LEU A 92 6.70 -9.92 6.57
C LEU A 92 7.78 -9.96 7.64
N GLU A 93 8.87 -10.70 7.45
CA GLU A 93 9.98 -10.77 8.40
C GLU A 93 10.74 -9.45 8.48
N GLU A 94 11.19 -9.09 9.68
CA GLU A 94 11.73 -7.77 9.98
C GLU A 94 12.95 -7.41 9.12
N ASP A 95 13.91 -8.33 9.01
CA ASP A 95 15.15 -8.12 8.27
C ASP A 95 14.90 -7.96 6.77
N PHE A 96 13.97 -8.75 6.25
CA PHE A 96 13.60 -8.70 4.83
C PHE A 96 12.86 -7.39 4.52
N LEU A 97 11.85 -7.06 5.33
CA LEU A 97 11.02 -5.87 5.15
C LEU A 97 11.88 -4.60 5.22
N VAL A 98 12.71 -4.47 6.25
CA VAL A 98 13.59 -3.31 6.43
C VAL A 98 14.57 -3.20 5.27
N ARG A 99 15.19 -4.31 4.84
CA ARG A 99 16.10 -4.32 3.69
C ARG A 99 15.41 -3.84 2.41
N GLU A 100 14.22 -4.33 2.11
CA GLU A 100 13.47 -3.91 0.93
C GLU A 100 13.00 -2.45 1.02
N MET A 101 12.67 -1.95 2.21
CA MET A 101 12.35 -0.54 2.42
C MET A 101 13.54 0.37 2.12
N PHE A 102 14.76 -0.01 2.53
CA PHE A 102 15.97 0.75 2.22
C PHE A 102 16.38 0.64 0.73
N ARG A 103 15.94 -0.41 0.03
CA ARG A 103 16.12 -0.53 -1.43
C ARG A 103 15.21 0.39 -2.23
N LEU A 104 14.08 0.81 -1.66
CA LEU A 104 13.29 1.90 -2.24
C LEU A 104 14.11 3.18 -2.15
N LYS A 105 14.67 3.64 -3.28
CA LYS A 105 15.34 4.93 -3.42
C LYS A 105 14.34 6.10 -3.36
N LEU A 106 13.52 6.14 -2.32
CA LEU A 106 12.57 7.22 -2.04
C LEU A 106 13.20 8.17 -1.04
N THR A 107 13.42 9.40 -1.50
CA THR A 107 14.01 10.49 -0.73
C THR A 107 12.94 11.35 -0.09
N ASP A 108 13.33 12.14 0.90
CA ASP A 108 12.44 13.11 1.54
C ASP A 108 11.99 14.21 0.56
N GLU A 109 12.76 14.44 -0.49
CA GLU A 109 12.39 15.33 -1.58
C GLU A 109 11.24 14.76 -2.41
N ASP A 110 11.25 13.46 -2.72
CA ASP A 110 10.15 12.80 -3.43
C ASP A 110 8.83 12.92 -2.67
N PHE A 111 8.86 12.67 -1.36
CA PHE A 111 7.68 12.82 -0.50
C PHE A 111 7.20 14.26 -0.41
N ARG A 112 8.12 15.24 -0.30
CA ARG A 112 7.76 16.67 -0.29
C ARG A 112 7.14 17.12 -1.62
N ASN A 113 7.73 16.71 -2.74
CA ASN A 113 7.25 17.03 -4.09
C ASN A 113 5.85 16.46 -4.31
N GLU A 114 5.62 15.21 -3.92
CA GLU A 114 4.30 14.60 -4.03
C GLU A 114 3.28 15.26 -3.09
N HIS A 115 3.67 15.60 -1.86
CA HIS A 115 2.79 16.33 -0.94
C HIS A 115 2.38 17.71 -1.49
N LEU A 116 3.33 18.46 -2.07
CA LEU A 116 3.07 19.76 -2.66
C LEU A 116 2.15 19.63 -3.88
N ARG A 117 2.38 18.62 -4.72
CA ARG A 117 1.53 18.31 -5.88
C ARG A 117 0.09 18.04 -5.45
N GLN A 118 -0.12 17.15 -4.47
CA GLN A 118 -1.46 16.83 -4.00
C GLN A 118 -2.15 18.00 -3.31
N THR A 119 -1.42 18.79 -2.51
CA THR A 119 -1.97 19.99 -1.85
C THR A 119 -2.41 21.02 -2.88
N THR A 120 -1.61 21.22 -3.92
CA THR A 120 -1.92 22.14 -5.04
C THR A 120 -3.18 21.69 -5.78
N LEU A 121 -3.29 20.40 -6.09
CA LEU A 121 -4.46 19.82 -6.75
C LEU A 121 -5.72 19.98 -5.89
N ARG A 122 -5.64 19.72 -4.58
CA ARG A 122 -6.77 19.88 -3.65
C ARG A 122 -7.21 21.35 -3.52
N ARG A 123 -6.27 22.28 -3.49
CA ARG A 123 -6.57 23.71 -3.49
C ARG A 123 -7.25 24.14 -4.80
N ALA A 124 -6.74 23.66 -5.93
CA ALA A 124 -7.33 23.94 -7.24
C ALA A 124 -8.73 23.32 -7.42
N SER A 125 -9.01 22.13 -6.83
CA SER A 125 -10.36 21.55 -6.83
C SER A 125 -11.31 22.32 -5.92
N ASN A 126 -10.84 22.77 -4.75
CA ASN A 126 -11.67 23.54 -3.82
C ASN A 126 -11.94 24.97 -4.31
N ALA A 127 -11.06 25.54 -5.13
CA ALA A 127 -11.26 26.87 -5.73
C ALA A 127 -12.19 26.87 -6.96
N ARG A 128 -12.60 25.69 -7.45
CA ARG A 128 -13.57 25.51 -8.55
C ARG A 128 -15.00 25.25 -8.05
N LEU A 129 -15.18 25.20 -6.75
CA LEU A 129 -16.48 25.13 -6.04
C LEU A 129 -16.83 26.54 -5.56
#